data_AF-A0A3D9SJC8-F1
#
_entry.id   AF-A0A3D9SJC8-F1
#
_cell.length_a   1.000
_cell.length_b   1.000
_cell.length_c   1.000
_cell.angle_alpha   90.00
_cell.angle_beta   90.00
_cell.angle_gamma   90.00
#
_symmetry.space_group_name_H-M   'P 1'
#
loop_
_entity.id
_entity.type
_entity.pdbx_description
1 polymer ?
#
loop_
_entity_poly.entity_id
_entity_poly.type
_entity_poly.pdbx_seq_one_letter_code
_entity_poly.pdbx_strand_id
1 'polypeptide(L)'
;MTGDLDPRRMIAPELSLWNGAVLLWAGTDCGPVAKIKVLAARIGIDYKKPLAQQEEQFVDILLHGYAHEPVTYVHKKVVKTAFYNGCVTDLKYMRDKGTVSKGILRAIKLFSLHEQCPACEGNLAEQVRLLQGYSLSDIKQLPISESLQVVLKLREMLDEEQSDRYGELIEYVSMHLEYLHKIGMRSLSQFDVRVPVRPEIVP
;
A
#
# COMPACT_ATOMS: atom_id res chain seq x y z
N MET A 1 1.61 4.83 6.23
CA MET A 1 0.71 3.73 5.80
C MET A 1 0.52 2.83 7.00
N THR A 2 -0.71 2.72 7.51
CA THR A 2 -1.04 1.95 8.73
C THR A 2 -1.88 0.71 8.43
N GLY A 3 -1.82 0.20 7.20
CA GLY A 3 -2.57 -1.00 6.80
C GLY A 3 -1.82 -2.28 7.12
N ASP A 4 -2.41 -3.17 7.92
CA ASP A 4 -1.89 -4.52 8.08
C ASP A 4 -2.01 -5.31 6.75
N LEU A 5 -1.24 -6.39 6.62
CA LEU A 5 -1.34 -7.28 5.48
C LEU A 5 -2.67 -8.03 5.50
N ASP A 6 -3.34 -8.12 4.34
CA ASP A 6 -4.52 -8.96 4.13
C ASP A 6 -4.11 -10.32 3.54
N PRO A 7 -4.21 -11.41 4.32
CA PRO A 7 -3.91 -12.75 3.83
C PRO A 7 -4.73 -13.14 2.58
N ARG A 8 -5.97 -12.67 2.47
CA ARG A 8 -6.86 -12.97 1.33
C ARG A 8 -6.32 -12.45 0.00
N ARG A 9 -5.50 -11.40 0.04
CA ARG A 9 -4.87 -10.83 -1.15
C ARG A 9 -3.56 -11.50 -1.52
N MET A 10 -3.07 -12.44 -0.70
CA MET A 10 -1.80 -13.15 -0.92
C MET A 10 -2.00 -14.52 -1.57
N ILE A 11 -3.25 -14.96 -1.74
CA ILE A 11 -3.63 -16.25 -2.31
C ILE A 11 -4.60 -16.04 -3.46
N ALA A 12 -4.41 -16.79 -4.54
CA ALA A 12 -5.35 -16.90 -5.66
C ALA A 12 -6.03 -18.28 -5.60
N PRO A 13 -7.24 -18.39 -5.02
CA PRO A 13 -7.89 -19.68 -4.75
C PRO A 13 -8.23 -20.47 -6.03
N GLU A 14 -8.44 -19.77 -7.15
CA GLU A 14 -8.71 -20.34 -8.47
C GLU A 14 -7.48 -20.98 -9.13
N LEU A 15 -6.28 -20.67 -8.64
CA LEU A 15 -5.03 -21.19 -9.16
C LEU A 15 -4.53 -22.38 -8.34
N SER A 16 -3.71 -23.23 -8.97
CA SER A 16 -2.94 -24.27 -8.30
C SER A 16 -1.56 -23.74 -7.89
N LEU A 17 -0.86 -24.47 -7.02
CA LEU A 17 0.53 -24.15 -6.66
C LEU A 17 1.45 -24.14 -7.89
N TRP A 18 1.17 -25.01 -8.86
CA TRP A 18 1.86 -25.02 -10.15
C TRP A 18 1.70 -23.71 -10.92
N ASN A 19 0.50 -23.12 -10.87
CA ASN A 19 0.17 -21.87 -11.55
C ASN A 19 0.42 -20.62 -10.69
N GLY A 20 1.08 -20.74 -9.53
CA GLY A 20 1.46 -19.58 -8.72
C GLY A 20 0.38 -19.07 -7.77
N ALA A 21 -0.42 -19.97 -7.18
CA ALA A 21 -1.48 -19.59 -6.24
C ALA A 21 -1.03 -18.81 -4.99
N VAL A 22 0.27 -18.89 -4.62
CA VAL A 22 0.86 -18.04 -3.57
C VAL A 22 1.47 -16.80 -4.23
N LEU A 23 0.71 -15.69 -4.24
CA LEU A 23 0.98 -14.53 -5.09
C LEU A 23 2.31 -13.83 -4.75
N LEU A 24 2.73 -13.83 -3.48
CA LEU A 24 4.02 -13.27 -3.08
C LEU A 24 5.21 -13.97 -3.78
N TRP A 25 5.07 -15.26 -4.06
CA TRP A 25 6.14 -16.09 -4.61
C TRP A 25 5.89 -16.56 -6.05
N ALA A 26 4.77 -16.14 -6.65
CA ALA A 26 4.38 -16.54 -8.00
C ALA A 26 5.48 -16.20 -9.01
N GLY A 27 5.88 -17.18 -9.82
CA GLY A 27 6.93 -17.00 -10.84
C GLY A 27 8.35 -16.84 -10.31
N THR A 28 8.59 -17.01 -9.00
CA THR A 28 9.93 -16.88 -8.40
C THR A 28 10.58 -18.25 -8.13
N ASP A 29 11.91 -18.32 -8.24
CA ASP A 29 12.70 -19.44 -7.71
C ASP A 29 13.33 -19.02 -6.37
N CYS A 30 12.65 -19.36 -5.27
CA CYS A 30 13.07 -19.02 -3.92
C CYS A 30 12.88 -20.18 -2.93
N GLY A 31 13.54 -20.08 -1.77
CA GLY A 31 13.46 -21.09 -0.71
C GLY A 31 12.03 -21.45 -0.28
N PRO A 32 11.11 -20.48 -0.07
CA PRO A 32 9.70 -20.75 0.19
C PRO A 32 9.02 -21.64 -0.87
N VAL A 33 9.24 -21.38 -2.17
CA VAL A 33 8.65 -22.20 -3.25
C VAL A 33 9.17 -23.64 -3.21
N ALA A 34 10.46 -23.83 -2.98
CA ALA A 34 11.04 -25.17 -2.82
C ALA A 34 10.48 -25.92 -1.59
N LYS A 35 10.26 -25.20 -0.46
CA LYS A 35 9.63 -25.77 0.74
C LYS A 35 8.18 -26.19 0.48
N ILE A 36 7.38 -25.34 -0.18
CA ILE A 36 5.98 -25.62 -0.50
C ILE A 36 5.86 -26.90 -1.34
N LYS A 37 6.75 -27.11 -2.32
CA LYS A 37 6.75 -28.34 -3.14
C LYS A 37 6.92 -29.61 -2.31
N VAL A 38 7.89 -29.61 -1.40
CA VAL A 38 8.13 -30.76 -0.51
C VAL A 38 6.98 -30.95 0.47
N LEU A 39 6.47 -29.85 1.04
CA LEU A 39 5.38 -29.89 1.99
C LEU A 39 4.11 -30.45 1.34
N ALA A 40 3.73 -29.96 0.15
CA ALA A 40 2.58 -30.43 -0.58
C ALA A 40 2.62 -31.96 -0.81
N ALA A 41 3.78 -32.49 -1.23
CA ALA A 41 3.96 -33.94 -1.38
C ALA A 41 3.83 -34.70 -0.06
N ARG A 42 4.27 -34.12 1.06
CA ARG A 42 4.25 -34.74 2.38
C ARG A 42 2.84 -34.83 2.97
N ILE A 43 2.06 -33.77 2.84
CA ILE A 43 0.71 -33.67 3.42
C ILE A 43 -0.41 -33.98 2.41
N GLY A 44 -0.08 -34.63 1.29
CA GLY A 44 -1.09 -35.14 0.34
C GLY A 44 -1.78 -34.08 -0.52
N ILE A 45 -1.19 -32.90 -0.67
CA ILE A 45 -1.76 -31.82 -1.47
C ILE A 45 -1.36 -31.95 -2.94
N ASP A 46 -2.37 -31.96 -3.82
CA ASP A 46 -2.14 -31.96 -5.26
C ASP A 46 -1.68 -30.59 -5.75
N TYR A 47 -0.40 -30.52 -6.12
CA TYR A 47 0.28 -29.33 -6.61
C TYR A 47 -0.35 -28.73 -7.89
N LYS A 48 -1.12 -29.51 -8.66
CA LYS A 48 -1.74 -29.10 -9.92
C LYS A 48 -3.20 -28.71 -9.79
N LYS A 49 -3.86 -29.07 -8.69
CA LYS A 49 -5.28 -28.78 -8.46
C LYS A 49 -5.44 -27.38 -7.82
N PRO A 50 -6.48 -26.61 -8.21
CA PRO A 50 -6.76 -25.29 -7.63
C PRO A 50 -6.93 -25.33 -6.11
N LEU A 51 -6.47 -24.29 -5.40
CA LEU A 51 -6.57 -24.23 -3.93
C LEU A 51 -8.01 -24.26 -3.43
N ALA A 52 -8.96 -23.69 -4.16
CA ALA A 52 -10.40 -23.73 -3.83
C ALA A 52 -10.97 -25.16 -3.79
N GLN A 53 -10.25 -26.14 -4.33
CA GLN A 53 -10.64 -27.55 -4.33
C GLN A 53 -9.75 -28.39 -3.39
N GLN A 54 -8.90 -27.75 -2.59
CA GLN A 54 -8.06 -28.37 -1.56
C GLN A 54 -8.67 -28.13 -0.18
N GLU A 55 -8.11 -28.77 0.84
CA GLU A 55 -8.49 -28.53 2.23
C GLU A 55 -8.12 -27.11 2.68
N GLU A 56 -9.02 -26.45 3.41
CA GLU A 56 -8.83 -25.06 3.88
C GLU A 56 -7.60 -24.91 4.78
N GLN A 57 -7.31 -25.93 5.60
CA GLN A 57 -6.10 -25.99 6.44
C GLN A 57 -4.81 -25.79 5.63
N PHE A 58 -4.80 -26.17 4.35
CA PHE A 58 -3.64 -25.96 3.51
C PHE A 58 -3.42 -24.48 3.18
N VAL A 59 -4.49 -23.71 2.97
CA VAL A 59 -4.39 -22.27 2.76
C VAL A 59 -3.80 -21.59 3.99
N ASP A 60 -4.23 -22.00 5.19
CA ASP A 60 -3.65 -21.52 6.45
C ASP A 60 -2.16 -21.83 6.55
N ILE A 61 -1.77 -23.05 6.16
CA ILE A 61 -0.35 -23.42 6.11
C ILE A 61 0.44 -22.52 5.16
N LEU A 62 -0.08 -22.25 3.95
CA LEU A 62 0.56 -21.37 2.97
C LEU A 62 0.71 -19.92 3.50
N LEU A 63 -0.30 -19.43 4.21
CA LEU A 63 -0.34 -18.07 4.74
C LEU A 63 0.55 -17.90 5.98
N HIS A 64 0.44 -18.82 6.93
CA HIS A 64 0.92 -18.67 8.31
C HIS A 64 2.00 -19.68 8.71
N GLY A 65 2.28 -20.66 7.86
CA GLY A 65 3.37 -21.59 8.03
C GLY A 65 2.96 -22.98 8.52
N TYR A 66 3.97 -23.83 8.63
CA TYR A 66 3.86 -25.20 9.11
C TYR A 66 4.85 -25.41 10.24
N ALA A 67 4.35 -25.37 11.48
CA ALA A 67 5.17 -25.40 12.69
C ALA A 67 5.43 -26.81 13.25
N HIS A 68 4.78 -27.85 12.72
CA HIS A 68 4.88 -29.21 13.25
C HIS A 68 6.30 -29.78 13.12
N GLU A 69 6.93 -29.61 11.97
CA GLU A 69 8.27 -30.14 11.71
C GLU A 69 8.98 -29.34 10.61
N PRO A 70 10.32 -29.32 10.62
CA PRO A 70 11.07 -28.67 9.56
C PRO A 70 10.97 -29.44 8.24
N VAL A 71 11.07 -28.69 7.14
CA VAL A 71 11.08 -29.23 5.78
C VAL A 71 12.52 -29.29 5.30
N THR A 72 12.96 -30.48 4.86
CA THR A 72 14.22 -30.65 4.14
C THR A 72 13.96 -30.47 2.65
N TYR A 73 14.62 -29.51 2.02
CA TYR A 73 14.39 -29.12 0.63
C TYR A 73 15.71 -28.79 -0.07
N VAL A 74 15.70 -28.86 -1.40
CA VAL A 74 16.82 -28.46 -2.24
C VAL A 74 16.49 -27.13 -2.90
N HIS A 75 17.35 -26.13 -2.72
CA HIS A 75 17.25 -24.86 -3.44
C HIS A 75 18.65 -24.41 -3.88
N LYS A 76 18.80 -24.04 -5.16
CA LYS A 76 20.10 -23.69 -5.77
C LYS A 76 21.18 -24.76 -5.52
N LYS A 77 20.82 -26.04 -5.69
CA LYS A 77 21.67 -27.23 -5.48
C LYS A 77 22.18 -27.42 -4.05
N VAL A 78 21.65 -26.69 -3.07
CA VAL A 78 22.01 -26.83 -1.65
C VAL A 78 20.84 -27.45 -0.89
N VAL A 79 21.12 -28.50 -0.13
CA VAL A 79 20.17 -29.11 0.80
C VAL A 79 20.05 -28.20 2.03
N LYS A 80 18.82 -27.86 2.41
CA LYS A 80 18.52 -27.02 3.57
C LYS A 80 17.38 -27.66 4.37
N THR A 81 17.39 -27.44 5.67
CA THR A 81 16.31 -27.87 6.58
C THR A 81 15.84 -26.66 7.37
N ALA A 82 14.57 -26.30 7.25
CA ALA A 82 13.97 -25.17 7.96
C ALA A 82 12.44 -25.29 8.01
N PHE A 83 11.82 -24.63 8.98
CA PHE A 83 10.38 -24.47 9.02
C PHE A 83 9.87 -23.64 7.84
N TYR A 84 8.63 -23.90 7.42
CA TYR A 84 7.91 -23.03 6.51
C TYR A 84 7.14 -22.00 7.33
N ASN A 85 7.43 -20.71 7.15
CA ASN A 85 6.84 -19.65 7.98
C ASN A 85 5.50 -19.13 7.44
N GLY A 86 5.18 -19.40 6.17
CA GLY A 86 4.03 -18.80 5.50
C GLY A 86 4.35 -17.43 4.88
N CYS A 87 3.66 -17.11 3.78
CA CYS A 87 3.91 -15.89 3.03
C CYS A 87 3.54 -14.61 3.81
N VAL A 88 2.50 -14.65 4.65
CA VAL A 88 2.10 -13.52 5.49
C VAL A 88 3.20 -13.25 6.51
N THR A 89 3.63 -14.28 7.23
CA THR A 89 4.67 -14.19 8.26
C THR A 89 5.98 -13.66 7.71
N ASP A 90 6.42 -14.20 6.55
CA ASP A 90 7.65 -13.75 5.90
C ASP A 90 7.56 -12.26 5.48
N LEU A 91 6.41 -11.84 4.92
CA LEU A 91 6.23 -10.44 4.50
C LEU A 91 6.10 -9.47 5.68
N LYS A 92 5.40 -9.86 6.76
CA LYS A 92 5.35 -9.11 8.02
C LYS A 92 6.75 -8.94 8.60
N TYR A 93 7.52 -10.02 8.68
CA TYR A 93 8.90 -9.96 9.16
C TYR A 93 9.76 -8.99 8.35
N MET A 94 9.68 -9.03 7.02
CA MET A 94 10.44 -8.10 6.16
C MET A 94 10.01 -6.64 6.33
N ARG A 95 8.70 -6.39 6.47
CA ARG A 95 8.17 -5.05 6.77
C ARG A 95 8.71 -4.53 8.10
N ASP A 96 8.60 -5.33 9.15
CA ASP A 96 8.93 -4.94 10.52
C ASP A 96 10.45 -4.75 10.71
N LYS A 97 11.27 -5.42 9.90
CA LYS A 97 12.73 -5.20 9.82
C LYS A 97 13.15 -3.99 8.99
N GLY A 98 12.22 -3.23 8.41
CA GLY A 98 12.53 -2.04 7.63
C GLY A 98 13.22 -2.34 6.30
N THR A 99 12.74 -3.34 5.57
CA THR A 99 13.29 -3.71 4.25
C THR A 99 13.39 -2.52 3.29
N VAL A 100 14.52 -2.41 2.59
CA VAL A 100 14.75 -1.41 1.52
C VAL A 100 14.56 -1.97 0.12
N SER A 101 14.19 -3.26 0.01
CA SER A 101 13.99 -3.91 -1.29
C SER A 101 12.75 -3.33 -1.99
N LYS A 102 12.94 -2.70 -3.15
CA LYS A 102 11.86 -2.14 -3.97
C LYS A 102 10.77 -3.17 -4.28
N GLY A 103 11.15 -4.43 -4.55
CA GLY A 103 10.20 -5.52 -4.82
C GLY A 103 9.34 -5.85 -3.61
N ILE A 104 9.96 -5.96 -2.44
CA ILE A 104 9.24 -6.25 -1.19
C ILE A 104 8.37 -5.06 -0.75
N LEU A 105 8.85 -3.83 -0.90
CA LEU A 105 8.05 -2.62 -0.64
C LEU A 105 6.80 -2.57 -1.52
N ARG A 106 6.93 -2.95 -2.80
CA ARG A 106 5.76 -3.10 -3.70
C ARG A 106 4.82 -4.22 -3.24
N ALA A 107 5.34 -5.36 -2.83
CA ALA A 107 4.53 -6.46 -2.30
C ALA A 107 3.78 -6.06 -1.02
N ILE A 108 4.45 -5.39 -0.06
CA ILE A 108 3.80 -4.84 1.14
C ILE A 108 2.65 -3.92 0.73
N LYS A 109 2.88 -2.97 -0.18
CA LYS A 109 1.81 -2.09 -0.67
C LYS A 109 0.68 -2.87 -1.34
N LEU A 110 1.00 -3.88 -2.15
CA LEU A 110 0.02 -4.67 -2.88
C LEU A 110 -0.85 -5.51 -1.94
N PHE A 111 -0.29 -6.04 -0.86
CA PHE A 111 -0.99 -6.95 0.04
C PHE A 111 -1.53 -6.29 1.31
N SER A 112 -1.18 -5.04 1.61
CA SER A 112 -1.77 -4.27 2.71
C SER A 112 -3.18 -3.78 2.40
N LEU A 113 -4.08 -3.82 3.39
CA LEU A 113 -5.35 -3.09 3.36
C LEU A 113 -5.09 -1.59 3.31
N HIS A 114 -5.89 -0.88 2.52
CA HIS A 114 -5.90 0.58 2.54
C HIS A 114 -7.13 1.02 3.31
N GLU A 115 -7.12 0.80 4.62
CA GLU A 115 -8.13 1.35 5.50
C GLU A 115 -7.75 2.77 5.89
N GLN A 116 -8.75 3.63 6.05
CA GLN A 116 -8.55 4.94 6.66
C GLN A 116 -8.04 4.71 8.08
N CYS A 117 -6.96 5.40 8.46
CA CYS A 117 -6.39 5.27 9.79
C CYS A 117 -7.45 5.67 10.82
N PRO A 118 -7.92 4.80 11.73
CA PRO A 118 -9.01 5.14 12.63
C PRO A 118 -8.64 6.23 13.64
N ALA A 119 -7.34 6.40 13.92
CA ALA A 119 -6.86 7.45 14.81
C ALA A 119 -6.93 8.86 14.18
N CYS A 120 -7.04 8.94 12.86
CA CYS A 120 -6.88 10.20 12.15
C CYS A 120 -7.85 10.36 10.97
N GLU A 121 -8.64 9.34 10.65
CA GLU A 121 -9.57 9.24 9.51
C GLU A 121 -8.94 9.60 8.15
N GLY A 122 -7.61 9.45 8.04
CA GLY A 122 -6.84 9.90 6.87
C GLY A 122 -6.43 11.38 6.91
N ASN A 123 -6.86 12.14 7.92
CA ASN A 123 -6.36 13.47 8.26
C ASN A 123 -5.12 13.33 9.13
N LEU A 124 -3.97 13.88 8.74
CA LEU A 124 -2.79 13.88 9.63
C LEU A 124 -3.15 14.69 10.89
N ALA A 125 -3.37 13.97 12.00
CA ALA A 125 -3.94 14.49 13.26
C ALA A 125 -3.09 15.57 13.95
N GLU A 126 -1.90 15.89 13.45
CA GLU A 126 -0.94 16.56 14.31
C GLU A 126 -1.24 18.04 14.56
N GLN A 127 -1.94 18.77 13.69
CA GLN A 127 -2.36 20.16 14.00
C GLN A 127 -3.59 20.57 13.19
N VAL A 128 -4.80 20.25 13.65
CA VAL A 128 -6.02 20.91 13.14
C VAL A 128 -6.08 22.33 13.71
N ARG A 129 -5.18 23.20 13.23
CA ARG A 129 -5.36 24.65 13.31
C ARG A 129 -6.44 24.97 12.29
N LEU A 130 -7.60 25.42 12.77
CA LEU A 130 -8.67 25.87 11.89
C LEU A 130 -8.31 27.26 11.34
N LEU A 131 -8.27 27.39 10.02
CA LEU A 131 -8.27 28.68 9.33
C LEU A 131 -9.72 29.00 9.00
N GLN A 132 -10.31 29.98 9.69
CA GLN A 132 -11.71 30.40 9.46
C GLN A 132 -12.73 29.25 9.58
N GLY A 133 -12.50 28.32 10.51
CA GLY A 133 -13.36 27.15 10.71
C GLY A 133 -13.05 25.97 9.77
N TYR A 134 -12.14 26.13 8.81
CA TYR A 134 -11.68 25.05 7.95
C TYR A 134 -10.36 24.46 8.44
N SER A 135 -10.28 23.13 8.52
CA SER A 135 -9.01 22.43 8.60
C SER A 135 -8.31 22.45 7.24
N LEU A 136 -7.00 22.18 7.23
CA LEU A 136 -6.26 21.97 5.98
C LEU A 136 -6.87 20.83 5.14
N SER A 137 -7.45 19.82 5.78
CA SER A 137 -8.14 18.73 5.10
C SER A 137 -9.40 19.21 4.39
N ASP A 138 -10.18 20.08 5.04
CA ASP A 138 -11.39 20.64 4.44
C ASP A 138 -11.03 21.44 3.18
N ILE A 139 -10.01 22.30 3.27
CA ILE A 139 -9.54 23.12 2.13
C ILE A 139 -9.07 22.25 0.95
N LYS A 140 -8.47 21.08 1.20
CA LYS A 140 -8.02 20.14 0.15
C LYS A 140 -9.18 19.44 -0.58
N GLN A 141 -10.33 19.32 0.08
CA GLN A 141 -11.52 18.70 -0.49
C GLN A 141 -12.42 19.71 -1.22
N LEU A 142 -12.26 21.01 -0.94
CA LEU A 142 -12.98 22.06 -1.66
C LEU A 142 -12.66 22.04 -3.16
N PRO A 143 -13.62 22.42 -4.02
CA PRO A 143 -13.35 22.77 -5.40
C PRO A 143 -12.28 23.87 -5.49
N ILE A 144 -11.44 23.86 -6.53
CA ILE A 144 -10.37 24.85 -6.69
C ILE A 144 -10.89 26.29 -6.59
N SER A 145 -12.07 26.56 -7.16
CA SER A 145 -12.73 27.85 -7.08
C SER A 145 -13.05 28.27 -5.64
N GLU A 146 -13.50 27.34 -4.81
CA GLU A 146 -13.82 27.59 -3.40
C GLU A 146 -12.54 27.70 -2.55
N SER A 147 -11.51 26.88 -2.81
CA SER A 147 -10.20 27.04 -2.17
C SER A 147 -9.60 28.41 -2.45
N LEU A 148 -9.72 28.93 -3.68
CA LEU A 148 -9.26 30.27 -4.03
C LEU A 148 -9.99 31.35 -3.22
N GLN A 149 -11.32 31.25 -3.08
CA GLN A 149 -12.11 32.19 -2.28
C GLN A 149 -11.68 32.19 -0.81
N VAL A 150 -11.37 31.02 -0.24
CA VAL A 150 -10.86 30.92 1.14
C VAL A 150 -9.53 31.66 1.28
N VAL A 151 -8.60 31.50 0.34
CA VAL A 151 -7.28 32.16 0.40
C VAL A 151 -7.39 33.68 0.22
N LEU A 152 -8.23 34.14 -0.71
CA LEU A 152 -8.47 35.58 -0.91
C LEU A 152 -9.09 36.21 0.34
N LYS A 153 -10.06 35.54 0.97
CA LYS A 153 -10.65 36.02 2.23
C LYS A 153 -9.64 36.04 3.37
N LEU A 154 -8.73 35.08 3.44
CA LEU A 154 -7.64 35.09 4.44
C LEU A 154 -6.74 36.31 4.27
N ARG A 155 -6.43 36.69 3.02
CA ARG A 155 -5.65 37.90 2.71
C ARG A 155 -6.28 39.17 3.29
N GLU A 156 -7.60 39.31 3.14
CA GLU A 156 -8.36 40.48 3.63
C GLU A 156 -8.39 40.59 5.15
N MET A 157 -8.11 39.49 5.86
CA MET A 157 -8.19 39.40 7.32
C MET A 157 -6.83 39.53 8.02
N LEU A 158 -5.73 39.62 7.27
CA LEU A 158 -4.42 39.79 7.85
C LEU A 158 -4.25 41.22 8.37
N ASP A 159 -3.76 41.35 9.60
CA ASP A 159 -3.21 42.61 10.09
C ASP A 159 -1.85 42.91 9.43
N GLU A 160 -1.29 44.09 9.72
CA GLU A 160 -0.05 44.57 9.11
C GLU A 160 1.16 43.64 9.41
N GLU A 161 1.28 43.14 10.65
CA GLU A 161 2.35 42.20 11.03
C GLU A 161 2.18 40.84 10.33
N GLN A 162 0.96 40.34 10.24
CA GLN A 162 0.63 39.10 9.54
C GLN A 162 0.87 39.22 8.04
N SER A 163 0.51 40.36 7.45
CA SER A 163 0.71 40.66 6.03
C SER A 163 2.19 40.69 5.69
N ASP A 164 3.03 41.33 6.51
CA ASP A 164 4.48 41.36 6.32
C ASP A 164 5.10 39.95 6.43
N ARG A 165 4.58 39.10 7.31
CA ARG A 165 5.11 37.75 7.51
C ARG A 165 4.65 36.73 6.48
N TYR A 166 3.41 36.83 5.98
CA TYR A 166 2.75 35.78 5.19
C TYR A 166 2.24 36.23 3.81
N GLY A 167 2.30 37.53 3.49
CA GLY A 167 1.75 38.10 2.26
C GLY A 167 2.28 37.44 0.99
N GLU A 168 3.59 37.23 0.90
CA GLU A 168 4.22 36.56 -0.27
C GLU A 168 3.72 35.12 -0.45
N LEU A 169 3.54 34.38 0.66
CA LEU A 169 3.03 33.01 0.62
C LEU A 169 1.57 32.97 0.14
N ILE A 170 0.74 33.90 0.64
CA ILE A 170 -0.66 33.99 0.23
C ILE A 170 -0.77 34.36 -1.25
N GLU A 171 0.03 35.32 -1.73
CA GLU A 171 0.08 35.69 -3.14
C GLU A 171 0.50 34.51 -4.01
N TYR A 172 1.54 33.79 -3.60
CA TYR A 172 2.00 32.59 -4.29
C TYR A 172 0.90 31.53 -4.39
N VAL A 173 0.22 31.21 -3.28
CA VAL A 173 -0.85 30.21 -3.26
C VAL A 173 -2.05 30.66 -4.11
N SER A 174 -2.44 31.93 -4.02
CA SER A 174 -3.55 32.51 -4.80
C SER A 174 -3.29 32.39 -6.30
N MET A 175 -2.10 32.80 -6.75
CA MET A 175 -1.69 32.71 -8.15
C MET A 175 -1.75 31.28 -8.69
N HIS A 176 -1.35 30.29 -7.88
CA HIS A 176 -1.40 28.87 -8.28
C HIS A 176 -2.84 28.35 -8.36
N LEU A 177 -3.68 28.69 -7.38
CA LEU A 177 -5.09 28.31 -7.41
C LEU A 177 -5.84 28.94 -8.58
N GLU A 178 -5.54 30.20 -8.91
CA GLU A 178 -6.07 30.84 -10.12
C GLU A 178 -5.65 30.12 -11.40
N TYR A 179 -4.38 29.74 -11.52
CA TYR A 179 -3.90 28.98 -12.66
C TYR A 179 -4.63 27.65 -12.78
N LEU A 180 -4.74 26.89 -11.68
CA LEU A 180 -5.47 25.62 -11.64
C LEU A 180 -6.94 25.79 -12.02
N HIS A 181 -7.57 26.88 -11.59
CA HIS A 181 -8.94 27.21 -11.97
C HIS A 181 -9.05 27.52 -13.47
N LYS A 182 -8.13 28.33 -14.01
CA LYS A 182 -8.08 28.70 -15.44
C LYS A 182 -7.92 27.50 -16.37
N ILE A 183 -7.14 26.48 -15.97
CA ILE A 183 -6.98 25.24 -16.74
C ILE A 183 -8.13 24.23 -16.52
N GLY A 184 -9.18 24.61 -15.77
CA GLY A 184 -10.39 23.80 -15.58
C GLY A 184 -10.27 22.68 -14.54
N MET A 185 -9.28 22.76 -13.66
CA MET A 185 -9.04 21.72 -12.66
C MET A 185 -10.06 21.83 -11.52
N ARG A 186 -10.60 20.67 -11.08
CA ARG A 186 -11.79 20.65 -10.22
C ARG A 186 -11.45 20.61 -8.73
N SER A 187 -10.43 19.87 -8.31
CA SER A 187 -10.04 19.79 -6.89
C SER A 187 -8.55 19.51 -6.73
N LEU A 188 -7.99 19.89 -5.57
CA LEU A 188 -6.61 19.56 -5.21
C LEU A 188 -6.41 18.05 -4.96
N SER A 189 -7.49 17.32 -4.67
CA SER A 189 -7.48 15.86 -4.47
C SER A 189 -7.20 15.06 -5.74
N GLN A 190 -7.33 15.64 -6.95
CA GLN A 190 -6.88 15.00 -8.19
C GLN A 190 -5.35 14.79 -8.22
N PHE A 191 -4.60 15.46 -7.33
CA PHE A 191 -3.17 15.24 -7.11
C PHE A 191 -2.85 14.34 -5.92
N ASP A 192 -3.78 13.51 -5.43
CA ASP A 192 -3.36 12.39 -4.59
C ASP A 192 -2.42 11.52 -5.45
N VAL A 193 -1.10 11.68 -5.27
CA VAL A 193 0.00 11.04 -6.02
C VAL A 193 0.06 9.55 -5.71
N ARG A 194 -1.10 8.89 -5.69
CA ARG A 194 -1.30 7.45 -5.58
C ARG A 194 -1.38 6.78 -6.94
N VAL A 195 -1.50 7.55 -8.02
CA VAL A 195 -1.38 7.05 -9.39
C VAL A 195 0.02 7.38 -9.90
N PRO A 196 0.91 6.40 -10.11
CA PRO A 196 2.10 6.67 -10.91
C PRO A 196 1.61 7.07 -12.31
N VAL A 197 1.91 8.30 -12.70
CA VAL A 197 1.80 8.74 -14.10
C VAL A 197 2.57 7.72 -14.92
N ARG A 198 1.86 6.89 -15.70
CA ARG A 198 2.51 6.13 -16.77
C ARG A 198 2.91 7.16 -17.81
N PRO A 199 4.18 7.23 -18.24
CA PRO A 199 4.48 7.95 -19.46
C PRO A 199 3.71 7.27 -20.59
N GLU A 200 2.82 8.02 -21.24
CA GLU A 200 2.29 7.62 -22.53
C GLU A 200 3.48 7.47 -23.48
N ILE A 201 3.73 6.24 -23.90
CA ILE A 201 4.59 5.98 -25.06
C ILE A 201 3.72 6.35 -26.25
N VAL A 202 3.90 7.56 -26.76
CA VAL A 202 3.37 7.96 -28.06
C VAL A 202 4.19 7.21 -29.13
N PRO A 203 3.52 6.62 -30.15
CA PRO A 203 4.17 5.80 -31.18
C PRO A 203 5.23 6.54 -32.00
#